data_AF-A0A831SSK3-F1
#
_entry.id   AF-A0A831SSK3-F1
#
_cell.length_a   1.000
_cell.length_b   1.000
_cell.length_c   1.000
_cell.angle_alpha   90.00
_cell.angle_beta   90.00
_cell.angle_gamma   90.00
#
_symmetry.space_group_name_H-M   'P 1'
#
loop_
_entity.id
_entity.type
_entity.pdbx_description
1 polymer ?
#
loop_
_entity_poly.entity_id
_entity_poly.type
_entity_poly.pdbx_seq_one_letter_code
_entity_poly.pdbx_strand_id
1 'polypeptide(L)' 'NLDVHETTFAYQAGVVLGIPVADNIMLDARYRYFATTDFSTLALINTNVDSHSAMLGLRVGL' A
#
# COMPACT_ATOMS: atom_id res chain seq x y z
N ASN A 1 -18.84 23.17 15.15
CA ASN A 1 -18.71 21.75 14.78
C ASN A 1 -18.42 21.74 13.29
N LEU A 2 -17.15 21.60 12.90
CA LEU A 2 -16.72 21.61 11.49
C LEU A 2 -16.32 20.18 11.15
N ASP A 3 -17.25 19.45 10.55
CA ASP A 3 -16.98 18.14 9.96
C ASP A 3 -16.20 18.34 8.67
N VAL A 4 -14.87 18.33 8.75
CA VAL A 4 -13.97 18.53 7.62
C VAL A 4 -13.70 17.17 6.98
N HIS A 5 -14.54 16.80 6.02
CA HIS A 5 -14.35 15.59 5.23
C HIS A 5 -13.92 15.99 3.83
N GLU A 6 -12.76 15.51 3.41
CA GLU A 6 -12.22 15.70 2.07
C GLU A 6 -11.91 14.35 1.45
N THR A 7 -12.35 14.14 0.21
CA THR A 7 -12.14 12.89 -0.52
C THR A 7 -11.11 13.14 -1.62
N THR A 8 -10.06 12.32 -1.64
CA THR A 8 -9.00 12.38 -2.65
C THR A 8 -8.78 11.02 -3.28
N PHE A 9 -8.24 11.00 -4.49
CA PHE A 9 -7.93 9.75 -5.17
C PHE A 9 -6.72 9.08 -4.52
N ALA A 10 -6.82 7.77 -4.30
CA ALA A 10 -5.74 6.98 -3.73
C ALA A 10 -5.30 5.92 -4.74
N TYR A 11 -4.00 5.77 -4.92
CA TYR A 11 -3.41 4.75 -5.77
C TYR A 11 -2.41 3.89 -4.99
N GLN A 12 -2.24 2.67 -5.47
CA GLN A 12 -1.26 1.74 -4.92
C GLN A 12 -0.56 1.01 -6.05
N ALA A 13 0.75 0.82 -5.89
CA ALA A 13 1.57 0.03 -6.79
C ALA A 13 2.46 -0.89 -5.96
N GLY A 14 2.79 -2.07 -6.48
CA GLY A 14 3.62 -3.00 -5.73
C GLY A 14 4.18 -4.10 -6.60
N VAL A 15 5.25 -4.69 -6.10
CA VAL A 15 5.95 -5.81 -6.71
C VAL A 15 5.99 -6.98 -5.74
N VAL A 16 5.96 -8.19 -6.29
CA VAL A 16 6.04 -9.44 -5.53
C VAL A 16 7.08 -10.32 -6.20
N LEU A 17 8.00 -10.84 -5.41
CA LEU A 17 8.94 -11.88 -5.80
C LEU A 17 8.53 -13.16 -5.08
N GLY A 18 8.09 -14.16 -5.84
CA GLY A 18 7.76 -15.49 -5.32
C GLY A 18 8.88 -16.47 -5.64
N ILE A 19 9.44 -17.11 -4.62
CA ILE A 19 10.49 -18.11 -4.73
C ILE A 19 9.90 -19.47 -4.32
N PRO A 20 9.81 -20.46 -5.22
CA PRO A 20 9.44 -21.81 -4.84
C PRO A 20 10.56 -22.41 -3.99
N VAL A 21 10.23 -22.92 -2.80
CA VAL A 21 11.21 -23.49 -1.86
C VAL A 21 11.02 -24.99 -1.66
N ALA A 22 9.82 -25.51 -1.91
CA ALA A 22 9.52 -26.93 -1.93
C ALA A 22 8.27 -27.18 -2.78
N ASP A 23 7.92 -28.45 -2.98
CA ASP A 23 6.64 -28.83 -3.56
C ASP A 23 5.52 -28.18 -2.74
N ASN A 24 4.65 -27.45 -3.44
CA ASN A 24 3.54 -26.72 -2.86
C ASN A 24 3.92 -25.60 -1.87
N ILE A 25 5.20 -25.22 -1.70
CA ILE A 25 5.60 -24.13 -0.80
C ILE A 25 6.30 -23.01 -1.57
N MET A 26 5.78 -21.79 -1.44
CA MET A 26 6.36 -20.56 -1.99
C MET A 26 6.66 -19.53 -0.90
N LEU A 27 7.86 -18.98 -0.92
CA LEU A 27 8.25 -17.82 -0.13
C LEU A 27 8.02 -16.55 -0.97
N ASP A 28 7.28 -15.58 -0.43
CA ASP A 28 7.02 -14.32 -1.11
C ASP A 28 7.69 -13.16 -0.38
N ALA A 29 8.41 -12.33 -1.14
CA ALA A 29 8.80 -11.00 -0.72
C ALA A 29 7.96 -9.97 -1.49
N ARG A 30 7.27 -9.09 -0.77
CA ARG A 30 6.38 -8.10 -1.36
C ARG A 30 6.74 -6.71 -0.89
N TYR A 31 6.74 -5.77 -1.83
CA TYR A 31 6.81 -4.35 -1.54
C TYR A 31 5.61 -3.64 -2.16
N ARG A 32 4.94 -2.80 -1.38
CA ARG A 32 3.79 -2.01 -1.82
C ARG A 32 3.98 -0.55 -1.41
N TYR A 33 3.79 0.33 -2.37
CA TYR A 33 3.66 1.77 -2.17
C TYR A 33 2.19 2.16 -2.30
N PHE A 34 1.73 2.99 -1.38
CA PHE A 34 0.40 3.60 -1.38
C PHE A 34 0.59 5.11 -1.31
N ALA A 35 -0.18 5.86 -2.08
CA ALA A 35 -0.21 7.30 -1.97
C ALA A 35 -1.57 7.87 -2.37
N THR A 36 -1.89 9.03 -1.81
CA THR A 36 -3.02 9.84 -2.21
C THR A 36 -2.58 10.97 -3.12
N THR A 37 -3.46 11.41 -4.01
CA THR A 37 -3.30 12.71 -4.66
C THR A 37 -3.41 13.83 -3.64
N ASP A 38 -2.84 14.99 -3.96
CA ASP A 38 -2.87 16.18 -3.10
C ASP A 38 -4.32 16.50 -2.67
N PHE A 39 -4.49 16.79 -1.39
CA PHE A 39 -5.77 17.24 -0.84
C PHE A 39 -5.54 18.46 0.07
N SER A 40 -6.52 19.36 0.09
CA SER A 40 -6.46 20.67 0.74
C SER A 40 -7.40 20.72 1.94
N THR A 41 -6.84 20.54 3.13
CA THR A 41 -7.60 20.77 4.36
C THR A 41 -7.98 22.26 4.53
N LEU A 42 -8.95 22.56 5.41
CA LEU A 42 -9.56 23.89 5.66
C LEU A 42 -8.60 25.07 5.94
N ALA A 43 -7.28 24.87 5.92
CA ALA A 43 -6.25 25.85 6.24
C ALA A 43 -5.16 26.01 5.16
N LEU A 44 -5.47 25.78 3.86
CA LEU A 44 -4.57 26.08 2.74
C LEU A 44 -3.25 25.28 2.72
N ILE A 45 -3.20 24.16 3.46
CA ILE A 45 -2.06 23.25 3.47
C ILE A 45 -2.37 22.13 2.47
N ASN A 46 -1.65 22.10 1.36
CA ASN A 46 -1.63 20.94 0.47
C ASN A 46 -0.91 19.83 1.20
N THR A 47 -1.64 18.76 1.50
CA THR A 47 -1.09 17.57 2.14
C THR A 47 -1.37 16.35 1.28
N ASN A 48 -0.42 15.44 1.26
CA ASN A 48 -0.58 14.11 0.70
C ASN A 48 -0.22 13.08 1.77
N VAL A 49 -0.78 11.88 1.66
CA VAL A 49 -0.44 10.75 2.54
C VAL A 49 0.16 9.67 1.67
N ASP A 50 1.39 9.28 1.98
CA ASP A 50 2.06 8.14 1.36
C ASP A 50 2.50 7.10 2.41
N SER A 51 2.70 5.88 1.96
CA SER A 51 3.12 4.77 2.82
C SER A 51 3.88 3.70 2.04
N HIS A 52 4.92 3.17 2.69
CA HIS A 52 5.76 2.10 2.15
C HIS A 52 5.59 0.86 3.04
N SER A 53 5.20 -0.26 2.44
CA SER A 53 4.97 -1.52 3.14
C SER A 53 5.82 -2.63 2.54
N ALA A 54 6.74 -3.17 3.33
CA ALA A 54 7.49 -4.39 3.03
C ALA A 54 6.88 -5.57 3.79
N MET A 55 6.70 -6.70 3.11
CA MET A 55 6.10 -7.91 3.68
C MET A 55 6.87 -9.15 3.24
N LEU A 56 7.00 -10.11 4.15
CA LEU A 56 7.44 -11.47 3.87
C LEU A 56 6.27 -12.42 4.13
N GLY A 57 6.04 -13.37 3.24
CA GLY A 57 4.92 -14.30 3.32
C GLY A 57 5.31 -15.72 2.91
N LEU A 58 4.54 -16.69 3.39
CA LEU A 58 4.64 -18.10 3.02
C LEU A 58 3.29 -18.54 2.44
N ARG A 59 3.30 -19.10 1.22
CA ARG A 59 2.12 -19.71 0.58
C ARG A 59 2.29 -21.22 0.56
N VAL A 60 1.23 -21.92 0.95
CA VAL A 60 1.14 -23.39 0.90
C VAL A 60 0.00 -23.75 -0.05
N GLY A 61 0.35 -24.41 -1.16
CA GLY A 61 -0.60 -24.96 -2.13
C GLY A 61 -1.19 -26.28 -1.63
N LEU A 62 -2.45 -26.55 -1.99
CA LEU A 62 -3.12 -27.83 -1.72
C LEU A 62 -2.73 -28.90 -2.74
#